data_AF-A0A969ZQD2-F1
#
_entry.id   AF-A0A969ZQD2-F1
#
_cell.length_a   1.000
_cell.length_b   1.000
_cell.length_c   1.000
_cell.angle_alpha   90.00
_cell.angle_beta   90.00
_cell.angle_gamma   90.00
#
_symmetry.space_group_name_H-M   'P 1'
#
loop_
_entity.id
_entity.type
_entity.pdbx_description
1 polymer ?
#
loop_
_entity_poly.entity_id
_entity_poly.type
_entity_poly.pdbx_seq_one_letter_code
_entity_poly.pdbx_strand_id
1 'polypeptide(L)'
;MVDKKYCMSSYMAIRYIEQDDKDFYLGMHHSNIKPITDEQRVLVYTSDDIDREIGKQMEQFKEKRKGILLSGGMDSAIVASYLRGSDAYTFRFLGGEYQKEELERAEYYAEYYGLTLHYVDITWDTVISHLEPVMKAKAA
;
A
#
# COMPACT_ATOMS: atom_id res chain seq x y z
N MET A 1 -4.55 2.04 -26.77
CA MET A 1 -5.50 2.97 -27.45
C MET A 1 -5.73 4.14 -26.51
N VAL A 2 -5.70 5.38 -27.00
CA VAL A 2 -5.88 6.54 -26.10
C VAL A 2 -7.35 6.69 -25.69
N ASP A 3 -7.63 6.53 -24.40
CA ASP A 3 -8.95 6.79 -23.80
C ASP A 3 -8.79 7.43 -22.42
N LYS A 4 -8.67 8.75 -22.42
CA LYS A 4 -8.47 9.53 -21.19
C LYS A 4 -9.61 9.40 -20.20
N LYS A 5 -10.86 9.30 -20.67
CA LYS A 5 -12.02 9.24 -19.78
C LYS A 5 -12.05 7.93 -19.03
N TYR A 6 -11.85 6.82 -19.73
CA TYR A 6 -11.69 5.52 -19.10
C TYR A 6 -10.49 5.53 -18.14
N CYS A 7 -9.33 6.01 -18.59
CA CYS A 7 -8.13 5.98 -17.76
C CYS A 7 -8.29 6.80 -16.46
N MET A 8 -8.85 8.02 -16.53
CA MET A 8 -9.14 8.82 -15.34
C MET A 8 -10.15 8.12 -14.42
N SER A 9 -11.23 7.57 -14.99
CA SER A 9 -12.26 6.86 -14.20
C SER A 9 -11.68 5.62 -13.50
N SER A 10 -10.93 4.79 -14.23
CA SER A 10 -10.26 3.59 -13.71
C SER A 10 -9.27 3.99 -12.61
N TYR A 11 -8.38 4.94 -12.88
CA TYR A 11 -7.40 5.38 -11.91
C TYR A 11 -8.00 6.03 -10.65
N MET A 12 -9.11 6.76 -10.78
CA MET A 12 -9.82 7.30 -9.62
C MET A 12 -10.45 6.20 -8.77
N ALA A 13 -10.99 5.14 -9.39
CA ALA A 13 -11.66 4.05 -8.69
C ALA A 13 -10.68 3.09 -8.00
N ILE A 14 -9.64 2.64 -8.72
CA ILE A 14 -8.78 1.53 -8.28
C ILE A 14 -7.29 1.85 -8.26
N ARG A 15 -6.89 3.09 -8.59
CA ARG A 15 -5.50 3.59 -8.58
C ARG A 15 -4.55 2.98 -9.62
N TYR A 16 -5.09 2.30 -10.64
CA TYR A 16 -4.38 1.87 -11.85
C TYR A 16 -5.35 1.83 -13.04
N ILE A 17 -4.85 1.50 -14.23
CA ILE A 17 -5.65 1.35 -15.45
C ILE A 17 -5.90 -0.15 -15.66
N GLU A 18 -7.15 -0.58 -15.54
CA GLU A 18 -7.49 -2.01 -15.56
C GLU A 18 -7.38 -2.65 -16.95
N GLN A 19 -7.83 -1.95 -17.99
CA GLN A 19 -7.67 -2.39 -19.37
C GLN A 19 -6.28 -2.02 -19.90
N ASP A 20 -5.46 -3.05 -20.13
CA ASP A 20 -4.10 -2.93 -20.66
C ASP A 20 -4.07 -2.24 -22.04
N ASP A 21 -5.13 -2.38 -22.85
CA ASP A 21 -5.22 -1.75 -24.17
C ASP A 21 -5.61 -0.26 -24.14
N LYS A 22 -5.73 0.38 -22.97
CA LYS A 22 -6.11 1.80 -22.81
C LYS A 22 -4.99 2.61 -22.20
N ASP A 23 -4.69 3.78 -22.78
CA ASP A 23 -3.63 4.67 -22.30
C ASP A 23 -4.11 6.12 -22.18
N PHE A 24 -3.44 6.92 -21.34
CA PHE A 24 -3.74 8.35 -21.20
C PHE A 24 -3.36 9.18 -22.42
N TYR A 25 -2.28 8.82 -23.11
CA TYR A 25 -1.79 9.56 -24.28
C TYR A 25 -0.95 8.68 -25.21
N LEU A 26 -0.79 9.15 -26.45
CA LEU A 26 -0.05 8.41 -27.48
C LEU A 26 1.44 8.31 -27.12
N GLY A 27 2.02 7.12 -27.27
CA GLY A 27 3.44 6.89 -26.99
C GLY A 27 3.77 6.59 -25.53
N MET A 28 2.77 6.55 -24.66
CA MET A 28 2.87 5.99 -23.31
C MET A 28 2.08 4.69 -23.24
N HIS A 29 2.62 3.72 -22.51
CA HIS A 29 1.88 2.56 -22.07
C HIS A 29 2.02 2.45 -20.54
N HIS A 30 0.88 2.35 -19.86
CA HIS A 30 0.86 2.23 -18.40
C HIS A 30 1.43 0.87 -17.95
N SER A 31 2.07 0.82 -16.78
CA SER A 31 2.72 -0.42 -16.33
C SER A 31 2.74 -0.62 -14.81
N ASN A 32 1.94 0.16 -14.08
CA ASN A 32 2.03 0.30 -12.63
C ASN A 32 1.62 -0.97 -11.90
N ILE A 33 0.54 -1.58 -12.39
CA ILE A 33 -0.06 -2.79 -11.85
C ILE A 33 -0.45 -3.62 -13.06
N LYS A 34 0.16 -4.81 -13.15
CA LYS A 34 -0.30 -5.85 -14.06
C LYS A 34 -1.08 -6.87 -13.23
N PRO A 35 -2.40 -6.96 -13.40
CA PRO A 35 -3.19 -7.93 -12.67
C PRO A 35 -2.64 -9.34 -12.90
N ILE A 36 -2.56 -10.13 -11.85
CA ILE A 36 -2.29 -11.57 -11.97
C ILE A 36 -3.46 -12.23 -12.70
N THR A 37 -3.16 -13.27 -13.49
CA THR A 37 -4.19 -14.00 -14.23
C THR A 37 -5.11 -14.75 -13.27
N ASP A 38 -6.31 -15.10 -13.72
CA ASP A 38 -7.28 -15.80 -12.87
C ASP A 38 -6.74 -17.15 -12.36
N GLU A 39 -5.90 -17.82 -13.13
CA GLU A 39 -5.24 -19.07 -12.75
C GLU A 39 -4.20 -18.90 -11.64
N GLN A 40 -3.65 -17.69 -11.48
CA GLN A 40 -2.69 -17.36 -10.43
C GLN A 40 -3.37 -16.85 -9.16
N ARG A 41 -4.67 -16.54 -9.21
CA ARG A 41 -5.44 -16.08 -8.05
C ARG A 41 -5.71 -17.24 -7.10
N VAL A 42 -5.62 -16.96 -5.81
CA VAL A 42 -5.98 -17.91 -4.77
C VAL A 42 -7.44 -17.66 -4.39
N LEU A 43 -8.29 -18.66 -4.62
CA LEU A 43 -9.71 -18.60 -4.23
C LEU A 43 -9.83 -18.79 -2.71
N VAL A 44 -10.55 -17.87 -2.07
CA VAL A 44 -10.82 -17.88 -0.62
C VAL A 44 -12.32 -17.67 -0.41
N TYR A 45 -12.91 -18.39 0.54
CA TYR A 45 -14.35 -18.32 0.83
C TYR A 45 -14.65 -17.94 2.28
N THR A 46 -13.69 -18.17 3.17
CA THR A 46 -13.83 -17.95 4.61
C THR A 46 -12.69 -17.09 5.16
N SER A 47 -12.86 -16.55 6.38
CA SER A 47 -11.78 -15.87 7.10
C SER A 47 -10.58 -16.78 7.32
N ASP A 48 -10.80 -18.07 7.55
CA ASP A 48 -9.75 -19.05 7.79
C ASP A 48 -8.96 -19.34 6.50
N ASP A 49 -9.61 -19.27 5.34
CA ASP A 49 -8.92 -19.31 4.06
C ASP A 49 -8.02 -18.08 3.88
N ILE A 50 -8.54 -16.88 4.19
CA ILE A 50 -7.76 -15.65 4.11
C ILE A 50 -6.54 -15.72 5.03
N ASP A 51 -6.72 -16.11 6.30
CA ASP A 51 -5.62 -16.23 7.27
C ASP A 51 -4.55 -17.22 6.80
N ARG A 52 -4.97 -18.40 6.36
CA ARG A 52 -4.06 -19.44 5.87
C ARG A 52 -3.25 -18.97 4.67
N GLU A 53 -3.89 -18.35 3.69
CA GLU A 53 -3.22 -17.96 2.45
C GLU A 53 -2.32 -16.73 2.65
N ILE A 54 -2.69 -15.76 3.50
CA ILE A 54 -1.80 -14.68 3.93
C ILE A 54 -0.59 -15.26 4.68
N GLY A 55 -0.83 -16.17 5.63
CA GLY A 55 0.24 -16.83 6.40
C GLY A 55 1.29 -17.50 5.53
N LYS A 56 0.88 -18.18 4.44
CA LYS A 56 1.83 -18.74 3.45
C LYS A 56 2.68 -17.66 2.78
N GLN A 57 2.09 -16.51 2.43
CA GLN A 57 2.85 -15.40 1.88
C GLN A 57 3.83 -14.83 2.90
N MET A 58 3.51 -14.85 4.20
CA MET A 58 4.41 -14.36 5.24
C MET A 58 5.59 -15.31 5.50
N GLU A 59 5.42 -16.62 5.31
CA GLU A 59 6.47 -17.63 5.55
C GLU A 59 7.70 -17.40 4.67
N GLN A 60 7.54 -16.85 3.46
CA GLN A 60 8.67 -16.54 2.56
C GLN A 60 9.67 -15.53 3.15
N PHE A 61 9.28 -14.81 4.21
CA PHE A 61 10.10 -13.82 4.90
C PHE A 61 10.59 -14.29 6.27
N LYS A 62 10.33 -15.54 6.68
CA LYS A 62 10.56 -16.01 8.06
C LYS A 62 11.94 -15.72 8.62
N GLU A 63 12.98 -15.99 7.85
CA GLU A 63 14.39 -15.83 8.25
C GLU A 63 14.96 -14.42 7.99
N LYS A 64 14.10 -13.46 7.60
CA LYS A 64 14.51 -12.08 7.32
C LYS A 64 14.12 -11.18 8.48
N ARG A 65 14.88 -10.08 8.66
CA ARG A 65 14.38 -8.96 9.46
C ARG A 65 13.19 -8.33 8.72
N LYS A 66 12.08 -8.16 9.42
CA LYS A 66 10.81 -7.69 8.85
C LYS A 66 10.54 -6.27 9.33
N GLY A 67 9.94 -5.47 8.45
CA GLY A 67 9.41 -4.16 8.76
C GLY A 67 8.11 -3.95 8.01
N ILE A 68 7.16 -3.22 8.60
CA ILE A 68 5.88 -2.90 7.96
C ILE A 68 5.68 -1.39 7.85
N LEU A 69 5.10 -0.95 6.73
CA LEU A 69 4.50 0.37 6.62
C LEU A 69 3.11 0.31 7.27
N LEU A 70 2.99 0.86 8.48
CA LEU A 70 1.79 0.77 9.29
C LEU A 70 0.97 2.06 9.14
N SER A 71 -0.26 1.91 8.66
CA SER A 71 -1.27 2.97 8.70
C SER A 71 -2.39 2.57 9.67
N GLY A 72 -3.35 3.45 9.85
CA GLY A 72 -4.59 3.14 10.55
C GLY A 72 -5.50 2.19 9.76
N GLY A 73 -5.24 1.91 8.49
CA GLY A 73 -6.07 1.04 7.65
C GLY A 73 -6.11 -0.42 8.09
N MET A 74 -7.20 -1.11 7.74
CA MET A 74 -7.39 -2.53 8.03
C MET A 74 -6.32 -3.40 7.36
N ASP A 75 -5.91 -3.05 6.15
CA ASP A 75 -4.95 -3.83 5.36
C ASP A 75 -3.60 -3.98 6.08
N SER A 76 -3.01 -2.85 6.51
CA SER A 76 -1.76 -2.89 7.28
C SER A 76 -1.94 -3.50 8.67
N ALA A 77 -3.10 -3.34 9.30
CA ALA A 77 -3.39 -3.95 10.60
C ALA A 77 -3.47 -5.50 10.51
N ILE A 78 -4.07 -6.04 9.45
CA ILE A 78 -4.09 -7.49 9.20
C ILE A 78 -2.66 -8.01 9.05
N VAL A 79 -1.83 -7.36 8.22
CA VAL A 79 -0.43 -7.80 8.03
C VAL A 79 0.38 -7.65 9.32
N ALA A 80 0.15 -6.58 10.10
CA ALA A 80 0.78 -6.35 11.40
C ALA A 80 0.55 -7.52 12.38
N SER A 81 -0.61 -8.18 12.31
CA SER A 81 -0.93 -9.32 13.17
C SER A 81 0.03 -10.52 13.01
N TYR A 82 0.66 -10.66 11.84
CA TYR A 82 1.66 -11.70 11.53
C TYR A 82 3.10 -11.27 11.84
N LEU A 83 3.33 -10.02 12.25
CA LEU A 83 4.64 -9.40 12.37
C LEU A 83 5.01 -9.04 13.81
N ARG A 84 4.36 -9.64 14.81
CA ARG A 84 4.61 -9.37 16.23
C ARG A 84 6.11 -9.32 16.56
N GLY A 85 6.52 -8.28 17.29
CA GLY A 85 7.92 -8.04 17.64
C GLY A 85 8.79 -7.42 16.52
N SER A 86 8.24 -7.12 15.35
CA SER A 86 8.98 -6.49 14.24
C SER A 86 8.97 -4.95 14.32
N ASP A 87 9.73 -4.31 13.43
CA ASP A 87 9.70 -2.85 13.25
C ASP A 87 8.44 -2.42 12.46
N ALA A 88 7.82 -1.31 12.86
CA ALA A 88 6.73 -0.66 12.13
C ALA A 88 7.10 0.79 11.83
N TYR A 89 6.69 1.30 10.66
CA TYR A 89 6.99 2.65 10.20
C TYR A 89 5.69 3.34 9.81
N THR A 90 5.43 4.50 10.39
CA THR A 90 4.25 5.30 10.06
C THR A 90 4.65 6.74 9.75
N PHE A 91 3.96 7.37 8.81
CA PHE A 91 4.21 8.79 8.53
C PHE A 91 3.57 9.66 9.60
N ARG A 92 4.30 10.68 10.03
CA ARG A 92 3.78 11.76 10.86
C ARG A 92 4.00 13.08 10.15
N PHE A 93 2.91 13.76 9.82
CA PHE A 93 2.99 15.05 9.13
C PHE A 93 3.23 16.17 10.14
N LEU A 94 4.36 16.88 10.01
CA LEU A 94 4.68 18.00 10.87
C LEU A 94 4.09 19.29 10.31
N GLY A 95 3.51 20.13 11.19
CA GLY A 95 2.96 21.43 10.82
C GLY A 95 1.55 21.40 10.21
N GLY A 96 0.78 20.34 10.47
CA GLY A 96 -0.64 20.25 10.10
C GLY A 96 -1.41 19.26 10.99
N GLU A 97 -2.73 19.32 10.94
CA GLU A 97 -3.66 18.45 11.69
C GLU A 97 -4.10 17.22 10.87
N TYR A 98 -3.49 17.00 9.70
CA TYR A 98 -3.89 15.93 8.79
C TYR A 98 -3.52 14.55 9.38
N GLN A 99 -4.47 13.60 9.29
CA GLN A 99 -4.28 12.18 9.66
C GLN A 99 -4.07 11.87 11.16
N LYS A 100 -4.52 12.73 12.09
CA LYS A 100 -4.43 12.42 13.53
C LYS A 100 -5.07 11.07 13.90
N GLU A 101 -6.29 10.82 13.42
CA GLU A 101 -7.01 9.56 13.67
C GLU A 101 -6.30 8.34 13.05
N GLU A 102 -5.65 8.52 11.89
CA GLU A 102 -4.90 7.45 11.23
C GLU A 102 -3.61 7.12 12.02
N LEU A 103 -2.96 8.16 12.57
CA LEU A 103 -1.79 8.01 13.44
C LEU A 103 -2.15 7.32 14.75
N GLU A 104 -3.21 7.76 15.43
CA GLU A 104 -3.71 7.14 16.67
C GLU A 104 -4.03 5.65 16.46
N ARG A 105 -4.61 5.29 15.31
CA ARG A 105 -4.87 3.89 14.96
C ARG A 105 -3.59 3.10 14.68
N ALA A 106 -2.62 3.69 13.99
CA ALA A 106 -1.33 3.05 13.75
C ALA A 106 -0.58 2.80 15.08
N GLU A 107 -0.59 3.78 16.00
CA GLU A 107 -0.06 3.65 17.35
C GLU A 107 -0.76 2.52 18.12
N TYR A 108 -2.09 2.48 18.09
CA TYR A 108 -2.88 1.41 18.70
C TYR A 108 -2.50 0.03 18.17
N TYR A 109 -2.39 -0.15 16.85
CA TYR A 109 -2.02 -1.46 16.28
C TYR A 109 -0.58 -1.84 16.60
N ALA A 110 0.35 -0.88 16.61
CA ALA A 110 1.73 -1.13 16.99
C ALA A 110 1.82 -1.62 18.44
N GLU A 111 1.13 -0.97 19.37
CA GLU A 111 1.04 -1.40 20.76
C GLU A 111 0.40 -2.78 20.87
N TYR A 112 -0.77 -2.97 20.27
CA TYR A 112 -1.54 -4.21 20.34
C TYR A 112 -0.77 -5.44 19.83
N TYR A 113 0.02 -5.28 18.77
CA TYR A 113 0.84 -6.36 18.20
C TYR A 113 2.29 -6.39 18.72
N GLY A 114 2.67 -5.50 19.63
CA GLY A 114 4.02 -5.43 20.17
C GLY A 114 5.09 -5.10 19.13
N LEU A 115 4.78 -4.17 18.21
CA LEU A 115 5.69 -3.68 17.19
C LEU A 115 6.53 -2.52 17.72
N THR A 116 7.76 -2.38 17.25
CA THR A 116 8.58 -1.19 17.51
C THR A 116 8.21 -0.12 16.50
N LEU A 117 7.41 0.87 16.92
CA LEU A 117 6.93 1.93 16.04
C LEU A 117 8.00 3.03 15.84
N HIS A 118 8.27 3.34 14.58
CA HIS A 118 9.13 4.42 14.13
C HIS A 118 8.31 5.46 13.38
N TYR A 119 8.38 6.72 13.81
CA TYR A 119 7.78 7.82 13.06
C TYR A 119 8.72 8.25 11.94
N VAL A 120 8.17 8.30 10.73
CA VAL A 120 8.79 8.92 9.57
C VAL A 120 8.19 10.31 9.43
N ASP A 121 8.92 11.30 9.90
CA ASP A 121 8.43 12.67 9.91
C ASP A 121 8.51 13.27 8.49
N ILE A 122 7.38 13.81 8.02
CA ILE A 122 7.28 14.46 6.72
C ILE A 122 6.71 15.86 6.88
N THR A 123 7.11 16.75 5.98
CA THR A 123 6.63 18.14 5.92
C THR A 123 6.05 18.43 4.54
N TRP A 124 5.45 19.60 4.36
CA TRP A 124 5.05 20.05 3.03
C TRP A 124 6.25 20.19 2.07
N ASP A 125 7.41 20.60 2.58
CA ASP A 125 8.64 20.68 1.79
C ASP A 125 9.11 19.30 1.32
N THR A 126 8.94 18.26 2.16
CA THR A 126 9.18 16.87 1.77
C THR A 126 8.30 16.47 0.58
N VAL A 127 7.01 16.82 0.62
CA VAL A 127 6.07 16.52 -0.46
C VAL A 127 6.48 17.24 -1.75
N ILE A 128 6.71 18.55 -1.71
CA ILE A 128 7.08 19.34 -2.90
C ILE A 128 8.37 18.81 -3.53
N SER A 129 9.41 18.59 -2.71
CA SER A 129 10.73 18.16 -3.21
C SER A 129 10.73 16.76 -3.84
N HIS A 130 9.79 15.90 -3.46
CA HIS A 130 9.72 14.52 -3.94
C HIS A 130 8.54 14.25 -4.89
N LEU A 131 7.67 15.23 -5.12
CA LEU A 131 6.47 15.04 -5.96
C LEU A 131 6.83 14.60 -7.38
N GLU A 132 7.75 15.31 -8.04
CA GLU A 132 8.15 14.98 -9.41
C GLU A 132 8.77 13.58 -9.54
N PRO A 133 9.79 13.18 -8.74
CA PRO A 133 10.34 11.83 -8.85
C PRO A 133 9.31 10.74 -8.49
N VAL A 134 8.45 10.97 -7.49
CA VAL A 134 7.38 10.02 -7.13
C VAL A 134 6.39 9.86 -8.28
N MET A 135 5.95 10.96 -8.89
CA MET A 135 5.01 10.92 -10.01
C MET A 135 5.62 10.24 -11.24
N LYS A 136 6.90 10.48 -11.54
CA LYS A 136 7.61 9.78 -12.63
C LYS A 136 7.74 8.28 -12.35
N ALA A 137 8.10 7.90 -11.13
CA ALA A 137 8.24 6.51 -10.74
C ALA A 137 6.90 5.76 -10.73
N LYS A 138 5.79 6.47 -10.49
CA LYS A 138 4.45 5.88 -10.44
C LYS A 138 4.00 5.30 -11.78
N ALA A 139 4.58 5.73 -12.91
CA ALA A 139 4.36 5.22 -14.26
C ALA A 139 2.89 5.26 -14.80
N ALA A 140 2.03 6.08 -14.18
CA ALA A 140 0.61 6.27 -14.52
C ALA A 140 0.38 7.46 -15.46
#